data_AF-A0A9X5XBS8-F1
#
_entry.id   AF-A0A9X5XBS8-F1
#
_cell.length_a   1.000
_cell.length_b   1.000
_cell.length_c   1.000
_cell.angle_alpha   90.00
_cell.angle_beta   90.00
_cell.angle_gamma   90.00
#
_symmetry.space_group_name_H-M   'P 1'
#
loop_
_entity.id
_entity.type
_entity.pdbx_description
1 polymer ?
#
loop_
_entity_poly.entity_id
_entity_poly.type
_entity_poly.pdbx_seq_one_letter_code
_entity_poly.pdbx_strand_id
1 'polypeptide(L)'
;MVSPDNPFTYEDVGATRDGRCPPGFHPLHLRTRVGEGEAVFRAASEALMTWEMHRAMGVGITATADKAAPGVDVTVGLGPLKAPCRVVWTVEEYRRAGWAYGTLPGHPEHGEEAFVVDRTGDGT
;
A
#
# COMPACT_ATOMS: atom_id res chain seq x y z
N MET A 1 -6.41 -4.30 -22.55
CA MET A 1 -5.06 -4.44 -23.15
C MET A 1 -4.20 -3.34 -22.55
N VAL A 2 -3.25 -3.68 -21.66
CA VAL A 2 -2.42 -2.69 -20.94
C VAL A 2 -1.70 -1.78 -21.95
N SER A 3 -1.87 -0.46 -21.84
CA SER A 3 -1.19 0.50 -22.72
C SER A 3 0.33 0.29 -22.69
N PRO A 4 1.04 0.44 -23.82
CA PRO A 4 2.48 0.16 -23.90
C PRO A 4 3.35 1.00 -22.95
N ASP A 5 2.83 2.12 -22.45
CA ASP A 5 3.52 3.01 -21.50
C ASP A 5 3.18 2.73 -20.02
N ASN A 6 2.29 1.77 -19.75
CA ASN A 6 1.89 1.42 -18.39
C ASN A 6 2.81 0.32 -17.84
N PRO A 7 3.65 0.61 -16.82
CA PRO A 7 4.55 -0.37 -16.23
C PRO A 7 3.84 -1.40 -15.35
N PHE A 8 2.56 -1.21 -15.01
CA PHE A 8 1.79 -2.06 -14.11
C PHE A 8 1.13 -3.23 -14.85
N THR A 9 0.82 -4.29 -14.11
CA THR A 9 0.18 -5.49 -14.68
C THR A 9 -1.36 -5.38 -14.81
N TYR A 10 -1.92 -4.18 -14.64
CA TYR A 10 -3.36 -3.89 -14.69
C TYR A 10 -3.58 -2.43 -15.14
N GLU A 11 -4.80 -2.11 -15.57
CA GLU A 11 -5.11 -0.82 -16.21
C GLU A 11 -5.61 0.26 -15.25
N ASP A 12 -6.47 -0.10 -14.30
CA ASP A 12 -7.15 0.83 -13.39
C ASP A 12 -6.25 1.32 -12.24
N VAL A 13 -5.08 1.88 -12.57
CA VAL A 13 -4.11 2.42 -11.61
C VAL A 13 -4.74 3.54 -10.78
N GLY A 14 -4.66 3.40 -9.46
CA GLY A 14 -5.22 4.31 -8.46
C GLY A 14 -6.65 4.00 -8.03
N ALA A 15 -7.27 2.93 -8.53
CA ALA A 15 -8.66 2.58 -8.19
C ALA A 15 -8.92 2.43 -6.67
N THR A 16 -7.93 1.96 -5.91
CA THR A 16 -8.04 1.77 -4.45
C THR A 16 -8.15 3.09 -3.70
N ARG A 17 -7.68 4.21 -4.27
CA ARG A 17 -7.83 5.55 -3.65
C ARG A 17 -9.29 5.92 -3.45
N ASP A 18 -10.14 5.50 -4.40
CA ASP A 18 -11.58 5.72 -4.39
C ASP A 18 -12.36 4.54 -3.79
N GLY A 19 -11.67 3.52 -3.27
CA GLY A 19 -12.29 2.28 -2.78
C GLY A 19 -12.97 1.46 -3.88
N ARG A 20 -12.56 1.63 -5.15
CA ARG A 20 -13.14 0.92 -6.29
C ARG A 20 -12.37 -0.37 -6.57
N CYS A 21 -13.10 -1.42 -6.94
CA CYS A 21 -12.55 -2.66 -7.47
C CYS A 21 -12.95 -2.80 -8.94
N PRO A 22 -12.00 -2.85 -9.88
CA PRO A 22 -12.31 -3.00 -11.30
C PRO A 22 -12.92 -4.37 -11.64
N PRO A 23 -13.72 -4.49 -12.70
CA PRO A 23 -14.21 -5.78 -13.19
C PRO A 23 -13.06 -6.77 -13.45
N GLY A 24 -13.24 -8.03 -13.02
CA GLY A 24 -12.23 -9.08 -13.18
C GLY A 24 -11.25 -9.20 -12.02
N PHE A 25 -11.31 -8.31 -11.03
CA PHE A 25 -10.56 -8.41 -9.77
C PHE A 25 -11.47 -8.80 -8.62
N HIS A 26 -10.87 -9.30 -7.54
CA HIS A 26 -11.57 -9.64 -6.31
C HIS A 26 -11.24 -8.60 -5.23
N PRO A 27 -12.25 -7.93 -4.64
CA PRO A 27 -12.01 -7.00 -3.56
C PRO A 27 -11.64 -7.75 -2.29
N LEU A 28 -10.57 -7.32 -1.63
CA LEU A 28 -10.26 -7.67 -0.25
C LEU A 28 -10.20 -6.39 0.57
N HIS A 29 -10.98 -6.32 1.64
CA HIS A 29 -10.96 -5.20 2.56
C HIS A 29 -10.88 -5.74 3.99
N LEU A 30 -9.74 -5.52 4.62
CA LEU A 30 -9.49 -5.88 6.01
C LEU A 30 -9.25 -4.62 6.83
N ARG A 31 -9.92 -4.54 7.97
CA ARG A 31 -9.74 -3.47 8.95
C ARG A 31 -9.52 -4.08 10.31
N THR A 32 -8.57 -3.53 11.03
CA THR A 32 -8.31 -3.88 12.42
C THR A 32 -8.07 -2.60 13.21
N ARG A 33 -8.41 -2.63 14.50
CA ARG A 33 -8.15 -1.50 15.39
C ARG A 33 -6.71 -1.60 15.91
N VAL A 34 -5.94 -0.54 15.72
CA VAL A 34 -4.54 -0.46 16.17
C VAL A 34 -4.42 0.11 17.58
N GLY A 35 -5.28 1.07 17.95
CA GLY A 35 -5.32 1.68 19.27
C GLY A 35 -6.26 2.89 19.30
N GLU A 36 -5.91 3.91 20.08
CA GLU A 36 -6.70 5.14 20.23
C GLU A 36 -5.80 6.37 20.38
N GLY A 37 -6.27 7.50 19.88
CA GLY A 37 -5.65 8.82 20.06
C GLY A 37 -4.59 9.20 19.03
N GLU A 38 -4.24 10.49 19.03
CA GLU A 38 -3.33 11.09 18.04
C GLU A 38 -1.92 10.51 18.10
N ALA A 39 -1.43 10.16 19.30
CA ALA A 39 -0.11 9.55 19.46
C ALA A 39 -0.02 8.19 18.76
N VAL A 40 -1.05 7.35 18.89
CA VAL A 40 -1.11 6.05 18.21
C VAL A 40 -1.25 6.24 16.71
N PHE A 41 -2.14 7.14 16.27
CA PHE A 41 -2.28 7.48 14.85
C PHE A 41 -0.95 7.88 14.22
N ARG A 42 -0.20 8.79 14.85
CA ARG A 42 1.09 9.26 14.35
C ARG A 42 2.13 8.13 14.30
N ALA A 43 2.19 7.29 15.34
CA ALA A 43 3.12 6.16 15.38
C ALA A 43 2.81 5.12 14.30
N ALA A 44 1.53 4.77 14.13
CA ALA A 44 1.08 3.84 13.11
C ALA A 44 1.30 4.40 11.69
N SER A 45 1.03 5.70 11.48
CA SER A 45 1.28 6.38 10.22
C SER A 45 2.76 6.36 9.86
N GLU A 46 3.65 6.70 10.80
CA GLU A 46 5.10 6.66 10.58
C GLU A 46 5.56 5.24 10.22
N ALA A 47 5.13 4.24 11.00
CA ALA A 47 5.49 2.84 10.77
C ALA A 47 4.97 2.31 9.43
N LEU A 48 3.79 2.78 9.00
CA LEU A 48 3.23 2.43 7.70
C LEU A 48 4.00 3.10 6.55
N MET A 49 4.27 4.41 6.66
CA MET A 49 4.91 5.19 5.59
C MET A 49 6.38 4.82 5.39
N THR A 50 7.04 4.25 6.41
CA THR A 50 8.47 3.88 6.39
C THR A 50 8.73 2.37 6.29
N TRP A 51 7.69 1.61 5.91
CA TRP A 51 7.72 0.15 5.70
C TRP A 51 7.88 -0.72 6.95
N GLU A 52 8.03 -0.12 8.14
CA GLU A 52 8.24 -0.83 9.40
C GLU A 52 7.10 -1.81 9.73
N MET A 53 5.86 -1.48 9.37
CA MET A 53 4.72 -2.40 9.53
C MET A 53 4.97 -3.75 8.84
N HIS A 54 5.46 -3.74 7.59
CA HIS A 54 5.73 -4.96 6.83
C HIS A 54 6.92 -5.73 7.43
N ARG A 55 8.00 -5.01 7.79
CA ARG A 55 9.19 -5.61 8.41
C ARG A 55 8.86 -6.30 9.73
N ALA A 56 7.99 -5.69 10.54
CA ALA A 56 7.54 -6.25 11.81
C ALA A 56 6.75 -7.56 11.65
N MET A 57 6.13 -7.80 10.49
CA MET A 57 5.44 -9.05 10.14
C MET A 57 6.39 -10.14 9.61
N GLY A 58 7.71 -9.90 9.58
CA GLY A 58 8.69 -10.82 9.01
C GLY A 58 8.75 -10.80 7.48
N VAL A 59 8.13 -9.81 6.84
CA VAL A 59 8.13 -9.63 5.40
C VAL A 59 9.41 -8.88 4.99
N GLY A 60 10.10 -9.40 3.97
CA GLY A 60 11.26 -8.70 3.40
C GLY A 60 10.80 -7.48 2.60
N ILE A 61 11.38 -6.31 2.87
CA ILE A 61 11.13 -5.09 2.08
C ILE A 61 12.45 -4.55 1.55
N THR A 62 12.54 -4.40 0.24
CA THR A 62 13.59 -3.64 -0.45
C THR A 62 12.94 -2.53 -1.24
N ALA A 63 13.13 -1.28 -0.83
CA ALA A 63 12.53 -0.11 -1.45
C ALA A 63 13.62 0.86 -1.92
N THR A 64 13.33 1.64 -2.97
CA THR A 64 14.26 2.66 -3.48
C THR A 64 14.26 3.96 -2.66
N ALA A 65 13.39 4.06 -1.66
CA ALA A 65 13.31 5.19 -0.75
C ALA A 65 12.89 4.74 0.65
N ASP A 66 13.31 5.51 1.66
CA ASP A 66 12.98 5.22 3.07
C ASP A 66 11.51 5.44 3.39
N LYS A 67 10.81 6.26 2.59
CA LYS A 67 9.39 6.59 2.75
C LYS A 67 8.61 6.30 1.47
N ALA A 68 7.38 5.82 1.62
CA ALA A 68 6.44 5.68 0.52
C ALA A 68 6.13 7.03 -0.13
N ALA A 69 6.30 7.09 -1.45
CA ALA A 69 5.94 8.22 -2.31
C ALA A 69 5.61 7.69 -3.70
N PRO A 70 4.74 8.35 -4.49
CA PRO A 70 4.42 7.89 -5.84
C PRO A 70 5.69 7.69 -6.68
N GLY A 71 5.78 6.56 -7.37
CA GLY A 71 6.94 6.18 -8.18
C GLY A 71 8.05 5.43 -7.43
N VAL A 72 7.97 5.31 -6.09
CA VAL A 72 8.92 4.47 -5.33
C VAL A 72 8.71 3.00 -5.67
N ASP A 73 9.78 2.33 -6.09
CA ASP A 73 9.78 0.90 -6.33
C ASP A 73 10.02 0.16 -5.01
N VAL A 74 9.23 -0.89 -4.81
CA VAL A 74 9.30 -1.74 -3.63
C VAL A 74 9.20 -3.21 -4.04
N THR A 75 10.10 -4.03 -3.54
CA THR A 75 10.02 -5.48 -3.66
C THR A 75 9.63 -6.07 -2.31
N VAL A 76 8.47 -6.71 -2.28
CA VAL A 76 7.98 -7.49 -1.14
C VAL A 76 8.53 -8.91 -1.25
N GLY A 77 9.07 -9.45 -0.15
CA GLY A 77 9.72 -10.76 -0.12
C GLY A 77 9.08 -11.69 0.90
N LEU A 78 8.70 -12.89 0.45
CA LEU A 78 8.20 -13.97 1.30
C LEU A 78 8.97 -15.26 0.99
N GLY A 79 9.97 -15.57 1.82
CA GLY A 79 10.90 -16.68 1.53
C GLY A 79 11.60 -16.49 0.16
N PRO A 80 11.51 -17.46 -0.77
CA PRO A 80 12.11 -17.35 -2.10
C PRO A 80 11.31 -16.45 -3.06
N LEU A 81 10.07 -16.08 -2.72
CA LEU A 81 9.21 -15.28 -3.58
C LEU A 81 9.60 -13.79 -3.52
N LYS A 82 9.57 -13.16 -4.69
CA LYS A 82 9.77 -11.72 -4.87
C LYS A 82 8.57 -11.14 -5.60
N ALA A 83 8.00 -10.10 -5.02
CA ALA A 83 6.82 -9.41 -5.47
C ALA A 83 7.22 -7.94 -5.76
N PRO A 84 7.62 -7.62 -7.01
CA PRO A 84 7.93 -6.25 -7.40
C PRO A 84 6.66 -5.42 -7.56
N CYS A 85 6.66 -4.25 -6.94
CA CYS A 85 5.56 -3.29 -6.94
C CYS A 85 6.10 -1.86 -7.07
N ARG A 86 5.21 -0.92 -7.38
CA ARG A 86 5.50 0.52 -7.36
C ARG A 86 4.38 1.28 -6.68
N VAL A 87 4.73 2.20 -5.80
CA VAL A 87 3.76 3.07 -5.12
C VAL A 87 3.07 3.96 -6.16
N VAL A 88 1.74 3.97 -6.13
CA VAL A 88 0.89 4.68 -7.09
C VAL A 88 0.35 6.00 -6.54
N TRP A 89 0.07 6.06 -5.24
CA TRP A 89 -0.44 7.24 -4.55
C TRP A 89 -0.08 7.18 -3.06
N THR A 90 -0.07 8.36 -2.44
CA THR A 90 0.05 8.53 -0.99
C THR A 90 -0.97 9.55 -0.48
N VAL A 91 -1.27 9.49 0.80
CA VAL A 91 -2.10 10.46 1.54
C VAL A 91 -1.46 10.72 2.90
N GLU A 92 -1.35 11.98 3.29
CA GLU A 92 -0.84 12.43 4.59
C GLU A 92 -1.66 13.64 5.05
N GLU A 93 -2.76 13.35 5.74
CA GLU A 93 -3.74 14.31 6.25
C GLU A 93 -3.87 14.20 7.78
N TYR A 94 -4.58 15.14 8.40
CA TYR A 94 -4.69 15.24 9.87
C TYR A 94 -5.24 13.98 10.56
N ARG A 95 -6.07 13.18 9.87
CA ARG A 95 -6.70 11.96 10.40
C ARG A 95 -6.56 10.76 9.48
N ARG A 96 -5.73 10.86 8.44
CA ARG A 96 -5.60 9.82 7.43
C ARG A 96 -4.18 9.82 6.88
N ALA A 97 -3.54 8.66 6.91
CA ALA A 97 -2.24 8.46 6.29
C ALA A 97 -2.20 7.10 5.60
N GLY A 98 -1.49 7.00 4.48
CA GLY A 98 -1.39 5.74 3.77
C GLY A 98 -0.91 5.88 2.35
N TRP A 99 -0.90 4.74 1.67
CA TRP A 99 -0.40 4.62 0.31
C TRP A 99 -0.96 3.35 -0.33
N ALA A 100 -0.85 3.25 -1.66
CA ALA A 100 -1.03 1.99 -2.35
C ALA A 100 0.12 1.72 -3.30
N TYR A 101 0.40 0.45 -3.56
CA TYR A 101 1.24 0.03 -4.68
C TYR A 101 0.40 -0.70 -5.73
N GLY A 102 0.85 -0.60 -6.97
CA GLY A 102 0.44 -1.48 -8.05
C GLY A 102 1.50 -2.55 -8.31
N THR A 103 1.07 -3.73 -8.73
CA THR A 103 1.95 -4.84 -9.09
C THR A 103 2.68 -4.60 -10.41
N LEU A 104 3.96 -4.96 -10.47
CA LEU A 104 4.82 -4.89 -11.67
C LEU A 104 5.06 -6.29 -12.28
N PRO A 105 5.55 -6.40 -13.52
CA PRO A 105 5.94 -7.68 -14.11
C PRO A 105 6.89 -8.48 -13.20
N GLY A 106 6.61 -9.78 -13.03
CA GLY A 106 7.31 -10.67 -12.10
C GLY A 106 6.62 -10.83 -10.74
N HIS A 107 5.62 -10.00 -10.44
CA HIS A 107 4.74 -10.20 -9.29
C HIS A 107 3.80 -11.41 -9.53
N PRO A 108 3.59 -12.29 -8.52
CA PRO A 108 2.75 -13.48 -8.68
C PRO A 108 1.26 -13.17 -8.86
N GLU A 109 0.82 -12.01 -8.36
CA GLU A 109 -0.54 -11.51 -8.50
C GLU A 109 -0.61 -10.26 -9.39
N HIS A 110 -1.82 -9.90 -9.79
CA HIS A 110 -2.13 -8.69 -10.53
C HIS A 110 -3.10 -7.84 -9.74
N GLY A 111 -2.79 -6.55 -9.57
CA GLY A 111 -3.71 -5.59 -9.00
C GLY A 111 -3.03 -4.46 -8.24
N GLU A 112 -3.81 -3.85 -7.35
CA GLU A 112 -3.42 -2.73 -6.50
C GLU A 112 -3.81 -3.05 -5.06
N GLU A 113 -2.92 -2.75 -4.11
CA GLU A 113 -3.18 -2.93 -2.69
C GLU A 113 -2.90 -1.62 -1.94
N ALA A 114 -3.87 -1.21 -1.12
CA ALA A 114 -3.80 -0.01 -0.32
C ALA A 114 -3.69 -0.33 1.17
N PHE A 115 -2.81 0.42 1.84
CA PHE A 115 -2.66 0.39 3.28
C PHE A 115 -2.93 1.78 3.82
N VAL A 116 -3.89 1.89 4.75
CA VAL A 116 -4.36 3.17 5.27
C VAL A 116 -4.55 3.07 6.78
N VAL A 117 -4.07 4.09 7.48
CA VAL A 117 -4.42 4.36 8.87
C VAL A 117 -5.38 5.54 8.88
N ASP A 118 -6.57 5.32 9.43
CA ASP A 118 -7.55 6.37 9.69
C ASP A 118 -7.70 6.54 11.21
N ARG A 119 -7.87 7.78 11.67
CA ARG A 119 -8.33 8.09 13.04
C ARG A 119 -9.77 8.60 12.97
N THR A 120 -10.70 7.83 13.51
CA THR A 120 -12.12 8.16 13.53
C THR A 120 -12.44 9.27 14.54
N GLY A 121 -13.60 9.92 14.37
CA GLY A 121 -13.99 11.07 15.18
C GLY A 121 -14.21 10.78 16.67
N ASP A 122 -14.41 9.51 17.03
CA ASP A 122 -14.49 9.02 18.41
C ASP A 122 -13.11 8.74 19.05
N GLY A 123 -12.04 8.89 18.28
CA GLY A 123 -10.67 8.69 18.74
C GLY A 123 -10.09 7.29 18.50
N THR A 124 -10.83 6.37 17.86
CA THR A 124 -10.32 5.06 17.42
C THR A 124 -9.62 5.08 16.07
#